data_AF-A0A2V7CYG9-F1
#
_entry.id   AF-A0A2V7CYG9-F1
#
_cell.length_a   1.000
_cell.length_b   1.000
_cell.length_c   1.000
_cell.angle_alpha   90.00
_cell.angle_beta   90.00
_cell.angle_gamma   90.00
#
_symmetry.space_group_name_H-M   'P 1'
#
loop_
_entity.id
_entity.type
_entity.pdbx_description
1 polymer ?
#
loop_
_entity_poly.entity_id
_entity_poly.type
_entity_poly.pdbx_seq_one_letter_code
_entity_poly.pdbx_strand_id
1 'polypeptide(L)'
;QITGGSGSPTSTPTLTNGCGLSQTLNLGTPSNPQLVYFRGELDTSSNFTGLAVNGQIQGAGILVVEDGDLKNYGTVNWQGAILITGRYVGSGFMNGSTTSINGAFVSNETIWNETNGYYEVYLGTQTGSATFHYSKQALDMMKTIRSFHTVYGWRNF
;
A
#
# COMPACT_ATOMS: atom_id res chain seq x y z
N GLN A 1 -11.14 1.25 -2.67
CA GLN A 1 -10.46 1.42 -3.97
C GLN A 1 -9.94 2.84 -4.10
N ILE A 2 -8.69 3.00 -4.52
CA ILE A 2 -8.07 4.28 -4.91
C ILE A 2 -8.09 4.39 -6.43
N THR A 3 -8.50 5.56 -6.93
CA THR A 3 -8.46 5.92 -8.35
C THR A 3 -7.60 7.16 -8.52
N GLY A 4 -6.44 6.97 -9.13
CA GLY A 4 -5.46 8.01 -9.45
C GLY A 4 -5.73 8.76 -10.75
N GLY A 5 -4.73 9.52 -11.19
CA GLY A 5 -4.81 10.30 -12.42
C GLY A 5 -4.78 9.43 -13.69
N SER A 6 -5.40 9.92 -14.76
CA SER A 6 -5.47 9.23 -16.05
C SER A 6 -4.27 9.52 -16.96
N GLY A 7 -3.65 10.69 -16.85
CA GLY A 7 -2.49 11.11 -17.66
C GLY A 7 -1.19 11.32 -16.87
N SER A 8 -1.27 11.50 -15.55
CA SER A 8 -0.10 11.67 -14.68
C SER A 8 -0.39 11.18 -13.25
N PRO A 9 0.65 10.80 -12.48
CA PRO A 9 0.49 10.44 -11.08
C PRO A 9 -0.03 11.60 -10.23
N THR A 10 -0.99 11.33 -9.34
CA THR A 10 -1.53 12.30 -8.37
C THR A 10 -1.30 11.86 -6.92
N SER A 11 -1.07 12.83 -6.02
CA SER A 11 -1.03 12.60 -4.57
C SER A 11 -2.36 12.85 -3.87
N THR A 12 -3.38 13.26 -4.62
CA THR A 12 -4.74 13.46 -4.09
C THR A 12 -5.77 12.63 -4.87
N PRO A 13 -5.64 11.30 -4.92
CA PRO A 13 -6.58 10.45 -5.64
C PRO A 13 -7.94 10.38 -4.95
N THR A 14 -8.93 9.85 -5.67
CA THR A 14 -10.24 9.55 -5.10
C THR A 14 -10.21 8.18 -4.43
N LEU A 15 -10.68 8.12 -3.18
CA LEU A 15 -10.92 6.88 -2.45
C LEU A 15 -12.43 6.59 -2.43
N THR A 16 -12.82 5.41 -2.88
CA THR A 16 -14.20 4.92 -2.82
C THR A 16 -14.28 3.59 -2.07
N ASN A 17 -15.43 3.32 -1.44
CA ASN A 17 -15.69 2.05 -0.74
C ASN A 17 -16.69 1.13 -1.44
N GLY A 18 -17.11 1.47 -2.67
CA GLY A 18 -18.05 0.66 -3.46
C GLY A 18 -19.52 0.74 -3.05
N CYS A 19 -19.87 1.36 -1.91
CA CYS A 19 -21.26 1.54 -1.47
C CYS A 19 -21.71 3.01 -1.46
N GLY A 20 -21.09 3.84 -2.31
CA GLY A 20 -21.50 5.23 -2.54
C GLY A 20 -20.75 6.28 -1.72
N LEU A 21 -19.85 5.89 -0.81
CA LEU A 21 -18.93 6.84 -0.16
C LEU A 21 -17.71 7.08 -1.05
N SER A 22 -17.37 8.36 -1.21
CA SER A 22 -16.24 8.84 -2.00
C SER A 22 -15.60 10.04 -1.30
N GLN A 23 -14.27 10.07 -1.23
CA GLN A 23 -13.53 11.20 -0.68
C GLN A 23 -12.19 11.38 -1.39
N THR A 24 -11.65 12.60 -1.37
CA THR A 24 -10.27 12.84 -1.77
C THR A 24 -9.34 12.42 -0.65
N LEU A 25 -8.35 11.60 -0.98
CA LEU A 25 -7.34 11.11 -0.06
C LEU A 25 -6.03 11.87 -0.28
N ASN A 26 -5.40 12.38 0.78
CA ASN A 26 -4.04 12.93 0.68
C ASN A 26 -3.00 11.84 0.93
N LEU A 27 -2.25 11.46 -0.09
CA LEU A 27 -1.15 10.50 -0.03
C LEU A 27 0.21 11.11 0.34
N GLY A 28 0.24 12.43 0.54
CA GLY A 28 1.45 13.18 0.90
C GLY A 28 2.38 13.50 -0.27
N THR A 29 3.33 14.37 0.02
CA THR A 29 4.44 14.75 -0.86
C THR A 29 5.74 14.75 -0.06
N PRO A 30 6.92 14.74 -0.69
CA PRO A 30 8.18 14.72 0.06
C PRO A 30 8.35 15.90 1.04
N SER A 31 7.76 17.05 0.72
CA SER A 31 7.75 18.23 1.58
C SER A 31 6.65 18.21 2.63
N ASN A 32 5.63 17.37 2.48
CA ASN A 32 4.52 17.21 3.42
C ASN A 32 4.08 15.73 3.48
N PRO A 33 4.91 14.85 4.07
CA PRO A 33 4.65 13.42 4.05
C PRO A 33 3.48 13.06 4.98
N GLN A 34 2.77 11.97 4.66
CA GLN A 34 1.58 11.55 5.41
C GLN A 34 1.73 10.13 5.99
N LEU A 35 1.04 9.87 7.10
CA LEU A 35 0.74 8.52 7.56
C LEU A 35 -0.69 8.18 7.12
N VAL A 36 -0.82 7.24 6.20
CA VAL A 36 -2.11 6.80 5.68
C VAL A 36 -2.35 5.36 6.13
N TYR A 37 -3.46 5.12 6.80
CA TYR A 37 -3.84 3.81 7.31
C TYR A 37 -5.15 3.35 6.68
N PHE A 38 -5.13 2.15 6.12
CA PHE A 38 -6.29 1.43 5.63
C PHE A 38 -6.47 0.17 6.45
N ARG A 39 -7.69 -0.07 6.89
CA ARG A 39 -8.09 -1.37 7.41
C ARG A 39 -9.06 -2.01 6.43
N GLY A 40 -8.72 -3.20 5.95
CA GLY A 40 -9.62 -4.03 5.17
C GLY A 40 -10.67 -4.70 6.05
N GLU A 41 -11.55 -5.43 5.39
CA GLU A 41 -12.41 -6.42 6.05
C GLU A 41 -11.75 -7.79 5.94
N LEU A 42 -11.86 -8.57 7.01
CA LEU A 42 -11.29 -9.91 7.06
C LEU A 42 -11.92 -10.80 5.98
N ASP A 43 -11.11 -11.27 5.03
CA ASP A 43 -11.52 -12.23 4.02
C ASP A 43 -10.60 -13.44 4.00
N THR A 44 -11.09 -14.55 4.55
CA THR A 44 -10.35 -15.83 4.62
C THR A 44 -10.21 -16.53 3.27
N SER A 45 -10.90 -16.04 2.22
CA SER A 45 -10.81 -16.59 0.87
C SER A 45 -9.74 -15.91 0.01
N SER A 46 -9.20 -14.79 0.48
CA SER A 46 -8.29 -13.88 -0.24
C SER A 46 -8.79 -13.51 -1.65
N ASN A 47 -10.10 -13.58 -1.87
CA ASN A 47 -10.74 -13.16 -3.12
C ASN A 47 -10.99 -11.65 -3.12
N PHE A 48 -11.12 -11.08 -1.93
CA PHE A 48 -11.40 -9.68 -1.69
C PHE A 48 -10.11 -8.86 -1.66
N THR A 49 -10.18 -7.69 -2.28
CA THR A 49 -9.07 -6.75 -2.29
C THR A 49 -9.33 -5.66 -1.26
N GLY A 50 -8.58 -5.65 -0.16
CA GLY A 50 -8.69 -4.59 0.85
C GLY A 50 -8.46 -3.20 0.27
N LEU A 51 -7.40 -3.06 -0.53
CA LEU A 51 -7.06 -1.82 -1.23
C LEU A 51 -6.65 -2.09 -2.69
N ALA A 52 -7.54 -1.77 -3.62
CA ALA A 52 -7.21 -1.75 -5.04
C ALA A 52 -6.73 -0.35 -5.46
N VAL A 53 -5.57 -0.27 -6.12
CA VAL A 53 -5.06 0.97 -6.74
C VAL A 53 -5.27 0.89 -8.26
N ASN A 54 -5.94 1.91 -8.80
CA ASN A 54 -6.21 2.06 -10.22
C ASN A 54 -5.72 3.44 -10.69
N GLY A 55 -5.41 3.56 -11.98
CA GLY A 55 -4.84 4.80 -12.53
C GLY A 55 -3.44 5.07 -11.99
N GLN A 56 -3.03 6.33 -11.96
CA GLN A 56 -1.67 6.71 -11.58
C GLN A 56 -1.64 7.49 -10.27
N ILE A 57 -0.95 6.98 -9.26
CA ILE A 57 -0.76 7.64 -7.97
C ILE A 57 0.72 7.90 -7.68
N GLN A 58 0.96 8.97 -6.94
CA GLN A 58 2.23 9.21 -6.26
C GLN A 58 1.97 9.56 -4.81
N GLY A 59 2.89 9.24 -3.92
CA GLY A 59 2.74 9.56 -2.51
C GLY A 59 4.06 9.52 -1.76
N ALA A 60 4.04 10.11 -0.57
CA ALA A 60 5.21 10.18 0.28
C ALA A 60 4.82 10.04 1.75
N GLY A 61 5.53 9.16 2.45
CA GLY A 61 5.36 8.91 3.87
C GLY A 61 5.20 7.43 4.18
N ILE A 62 4.25 7.09 5.05
CA ILE A 62 4.00 5.73 5.50
C ILE A 62 2.58 5.34 5.09
N LEU A 63 2.46 4.31 4.25
CA LEU A 63 1.18 3.66 3.95
C LEU A 63 1.10 2.36 4.73
N VAL A 64 0.04 2.17 5.49
CA VAL A 64 -0.27 0.90 6.18
C VAL A 64 -1.59 0.37 5.62
N VAL A 65 -1.59 -0.90 5.21
CA VAL A 65 -2.80 -1.65 4.91
C VAL A 65 -2.85 -2.84 5.87
N GLU A 66 -3.88 -2.87 6.72
CA GLU A 66 -4.09 -3.91 7.72
C GLU A 66 -5.30 -4.78 7.36
N ASP A 67 -5.21 -6.09 7.57
CA ASP A 67 -6.32 -7.04 7.38
C ASP A 67 -6.97 -6.92 5.98
N GLY A 68 -6.17 -6.77 4.92
CA GLY A 68 -6.65 -6.86 3.54
C GLY A 68 -5.56 -6.73 2.48
N ASP A 69 -5.80 -7.34 1.32
CA ASP A 69 -4.86 -7.32 0.19
C ASP A 69 -4.64 -5.92 -0.39
N LEU A 70 -3.40 -5.60 -0.73
CA LEU A 70 -3.08 -4.53 -1.68
C LEU A 70 -2.99 -5.11 -3.10
N LYS A 71 -3.78 -4.61 -4.05
CA LYS A 71 -3.59 -4.91 -5.48
C LYS A 71 -3.38 -3.64 -6.29
N ASN A 72 -2.25 -3.57 -6.97
CA ASN A 72 -1.95 -2.50 -7.91
C ASN A 72 -2.29 -2.94 -9.34
N TYR A 73 -3.19 -2.22 -9.98
CA TYR A 73 -3.57 -2.38 -11.40
C TYR A 73 -3.07 -1.22 -12.28
N GLY A 74 -2.41 -0.22 -11.70
CA GLY A 74 -1.97 0.98 -12.40
C GLY A 74 -0.53 1.37 -12.06
N THR A 75 -0.29 2.67 -11.89
CA THR A 75 1.04 3.20 -11.56
C THR A 75 1.10 3.66 -10.11
N VAL A 76 2.09 3.16 -9.36
CA VAL A 76 2.38 3.57 -7.98
C VAL A 76 3.80 4.09 -7.89
N ASN A 77 3.95 5.37 -7.57
CA ASN A 77 5.25 5.97 -7.25
C ASN A 77 5.27 6.38 -5.78
N TRP A 78 6.01 5.66 -4.94
CA TRP A 78 6.04 5.91 -3.51
C TRP A 78 7.42 6.30 -3.01
N GLN A 79 7.47 7.29 -2.11
CA GLN A 79 8.66 7.66 -1.36
C GLN A 79 8.41 7.45 0.13
N GLY A 80 9.08 6.48 0.75
CA GLY A 80 8.89 6.12 2.16
C GLY A 80 8.58 4.64 2.32
N ALA A 81 7.67 4.28 3.23
CA ALA A 81 7.30 2.89 3.46
C ALA A 81 5.88 2.57 3.05
N ILE A 82 5.72 1.35 2.55
CA ILE A 82 4.43 0.67 2.44
C ILE A 82 4.51 -0.59 3.30
N LEU A 83 3.56 -0.75 4.22
CA LEU A 83 3.44 -1.88 5.12
C LEU A 83 2.09 -2.54 4.90
N ILE A 84 2.11 -3.79 4.45
CA ILE A 84 0.94 -4.65 4.30
C ILE A 84 1.03 -5.70 5.40
N THR A 85 0.04 -5.74 6.29
CA THR A 85 0.11 -6.56 7.51
C THR A 85 -1.25 -7.02 7.98
N GLY A 86 -1.31 -7.97 8.91
CA GLY A 86 -2.56 -8.48 9.48
C GLY A 86 -2.81 -9.91 9.05
N ARG A 87 -4.09 -10.27 8.94
CA ARG A 87 -4.54 -11.63 8.64
C ARG A 87 -5.10 -11.72 7.22
N TYR A 88 -4.74 -12.79 6.52
CA TYR A 88 -5.13 -13.06 5.14
C TYR A 88 -4.82 -11.91 4.19
N VAL A 89 -3.57 -11.43 4.24
CA VAL A 89 -3.07 -10.30 3.46
C VAL A 89 -2.01 -10.72 2.45
N GLY A 90 -2.13 -10.16 1.26
CA GLY A 90 -1.13 -10.23 0.21
C GLY A 90 -0.95 -8.91 -0.51
N SER A 91 0.11 -8.86 -1.31
CA SER A 91 0.45 -7.72 -2.14
C SER A 91 0.61 -8.15 -3.58
N GLY A 92 -0.30 -7.72 -4.46
CA GLY A 92 -0.28 -8.03 -5.88
C GLY A 92 0.12 -6.83 -6.74
N PHE A 93 1.24 -6.94 -7.44
CA PHE A 93 1.62 -6.03 -8.52
C PHE A 93 1.22 -6.68 -9.84
N MET A 94 0.03 -6.32 -10.34
CA MET A 94 -0.66 -7.07 -11.38
C MET A 94 -0.06 -6.82 -12.77
N ASN A 95 -0.47 -7.61 -13.75
CA ASN A 95 -0.02 -7.42 -15.13
C ASN A 95 -0.36 -6.02 -15.65
N GLY A 96 0.58 -5.39 -16.35
CA GLY A 96 0.49 -4.00 -16.81
C GLY A 96 0.69 -2.94 -15.73
N SER A 97 0.75 -3.30 -14.45
CA SER A 97 1.03 -2.34 -13.38
C SER A 97 2.49 -1.91 -13.35
N THR A 98 2.74 -0.66 -12.97
CA THR A 98 4.08 -0.11 -12.78
C THR A 98 4.21 0.36 -11.34
N THR A 99 5.21 -0.13 -10.62
CA THR A 99 5.43 0.23 -9.23
C THR A 99 6.88 0.65 -9.03
N SER A 100 7.08 1.82 -8.43
CA SER A 100 8.39 2.27 -7.96
C SER A 100 8.28 2.69 -6.51
N ILE A 101 8.98 1.99 -5.62
CA ILE A 101 9.05 2.30 -4.20
C ILE A 101 10.49 2.69 -3.87
N ASN A 102 10.67 3.96 -3.48
CA ASN A 102 11.91 4.48 -2.96
C ASN A 102 11.81 4.54 -1.43
N GLY A 103 12.37 3.54 -0.75
CA GLY A 103 12.29 3.40 0.70
C GLY A 103 12.15 1.94 1.11
N ALA A 104 11.06 1.59 1.79
CA ALA A 104 10.83 0.24 2.29
C ALA A 104 9.49 -0.32 1.84
N PHE A 105 9.44 -1.62 1.60
CA PHE A 105 8.21 -2.36 1.37
C PHE A 105 8.21 -3.57 2.31
N VAL A 106 7.13 -3.74 3.05
CA VAL A 106 6.94 -4.86 3.98
C VAL A 106 5.61 -5.52 3.66
N SER A 107 5.64 -6.82 3.45
CA SER A 107 4.43 -7.65 3.42
C SER A 107 4.59 -8.71 4.51
N ASN A 108 3.63 -8.74 5.45
CA ASN A 108 3.69 -9.58 6.63
C ASN A 108 2.32 -10.19 6.93
N GLU A 109 2.14 -11.44 6.53
CA GLU A 109 0.99 -12.24 6.91
C GLU A 109 1.16 -12.85 8.31
N THR A 110 0.07 -12.92 9.08
CA THR A 110 0.08 -13.39 10.48
C THR A 110 -0.64 -14.72 10.70
N ILE A 111 -1.37 -15.22 9.69
CA ILE A 111 -1.99 -16.53 9.69
C ILE A 111 -0.97 -17.56 9.19
N TRP A 112 -0.70 -18.55 10.04
CA TRP A 112 0.32 -19.56 9.78
C TRP A 112 -0.18 -20.75 8.93
N ASN A 113 -1.50 -20.88 8.75
CA ASN A 113 -2.15 -22.05 8.15
C ASN A 113 -3.01 -21.73 6.93
N GLU A 114 -2.59 -20.78 6.09
CA GLU A 114 -3.28 -20.49 4.84
C GLU A 114 -3.21 -21.66 3.85
N THR A 115 -4.16 -21.68 2.90
CA THR A 115 -4.15 -22.70 1.85
C THR A 115 -2.97 -22.46 0.92
N ASN A 116 -2.33 -23.54 0.45
CA ASN A 116 -1.25 -23.41 -0.54
C ASN A 116 -1.74 -22.68 -1.80
N GLY A 117 -0.92 -21.74 -2.31
CA GLY A 117 -1.19 -20.99 -3.53
C GLY A 117 -1.49 -19.51 -3.34
N TYR A 118 -1.60 -19.04 -2.09
CA TYR A 118 -1.58 -17.62 -1.75
C TYR A 118 -0.15 -17.10 -1.63
N TYR A 119 0.03 -15.81 -1.87
CA TYR A 119 1.33 -15.14 -1.89
C TYR A 119 1.25 -13.84 -1.12
N GLU A 120 2.15 -13.63 -0.16
CA GLU A 120 2.30 -12.36 0.54
C GLU A 120 2.80 -11.28 -0.42
N VAL A 121 3.59 -11.68 -1.42
CA VAL A 121 4.06 -10.81 -2.51
C VAL A 121 3.94 -11.54 -3.85
N TYR A 122 3.09 -11.01 -4.73
CA TYR A 122 2.89 -11.47 -6.08
C TYR A 122 3.38 -10.44 -7.09
N LEU A 123 4.37 -10.82 -7.91
CA LEU A 123 4.93 -10.02 -8.99
C LEU A 123 4.40 -10.51 -10.34
N GLY A 124 3.21 -10.03 -10.71
CA GLY A 124 2.53 -10.37 -11.97
C GLY A 124 2.82 -9.40 -13.12
N THR A 125 3.77 -8.47 -12.96
CA THR A 125 4.09 -7.41 -13.92
C THR A 125 4.77 -7.95 -15.19
N GLN A 126 4.02 -8.57 -16.10
CA GLN A 126 4.59 -9.12 -17.34
C GLN A 126 4.89 -8.02 -18.38
N THR A 127 4.00 -7.04 -18.51
CA THR A 127 4.17 -5.87 -19.41
C THR A 127 4.52 -4.58 -18.67
N GLY A 128 4.61 -4.62 -17.35
CA GLY A 128 4.91 -3.49 -16.49
C GLY A 128 6.25 -3.65 -15.75
N SER A 129 6.36 -3.07 -14.55
CA SER A 129 7.55 -3.25 -13.71
C SER A 129 7.24 -3.07 -12.22
N ALA A 130 8.04 -3.68 -11.36
CA ALA A 130 8.03 -3.44 -9.93
C ALA A 130 9.48 -3.24 -9.46
N THR A 131 9.81 -2.02 -9.04
CA THR A 131 11.15 -1.63 -8.61
C THR A 131 11.15 -1.14 -7.16
N PHE A 132 12.09 -1.67 -6.37
CA PHE A 132 12.25 -1.35 -4.96
C PHE A 132 13.67 -0.84 -4.75
N HIS A 133 13.80 0.44 -4.41
CA HIS A 133 15.07 1.10 -4.22
C HIS A 133 15.23 1.51 -2.76
N TYR A 134 16.37 1.16 -2.16
CA TYR A 134 16.76 1.75 -0.89
C TYR A 134 17.00 3.25 -1.08
N SER A 135 16.39 4.08 -0.23
CA SER A 135 16.63 5.52 -0.21
C SER A 135 16.77 6.02 1.22
N LYS A 136 17.99 6.42 1.60
CA LYS A 136 18.25 7.05 2.90
C LYS A 136 17.36 8.26 3.13
N GLN A 137 17.16 9.10 2.11
CA GLN A 137 16.32 10.29 2.21
C GLN A 137 14.87 9.92 2.53
N ALA A 138 14.33 8.91 1.86
CA ALA A 138 12.98 8.42 2.13
C ALA A 138 12.86 7.80 3.53
N LEU A 139 13.87 7.06 3.98
CA LEU A 139 13.90 6.51 5.34
C LEU A 139 14.02 7.61 6.42
N ASP A 140 14.83 8.64 6.19
CA ASP A 140 14.98 9.76 7.12
C ASP A 140 13.69 10.61 7.17
N MET A 141 12.97 10.75 6.05
CA MET A 141 11.63 11.34 6.00
C MET A 141 10.61 10.56 6.85
N MET A 142 10.68 9.23 6.89
CA MET A 142 9.80 8.47 7.80
C MET A 142 10.10 8.72 9.28
N LYS A 143 11.35 9.00 9.63
CA LYS A 143 11.70 9.31 11.03
C LYS A 143 11.05 10.59 11.51
N THR A 144 10.87 11.60 10.64
CA THR A 144 10.18 12.84 11.01
C THR A 144 8.68 12.61 11.22
N ILE A 145 8.04 11.72 10.44
CA ILE A 145 6.64 11.32 10.68
C ILE A 145 6.51 10.62 12.03
N ARG A 146 7.41 9.67 12.32
CA ARG A 146 7.43 8.93 13.60
C ARG A 146 7.66 9.85 14.79
N SER A 147 8.42 10.94 14.68
CA SER A 147 8.55 11.87 15.81
C SER A 147 7.24 12.50 16.24
N PHE A 148 6.22 12.54 15.36
CA PHE A 148 4.88 13.02 15.69
C PHE A 148 3.87 11.90 15.98
N HIS A 149 4.20 10.64 15.70
CA HIS A 149 3.30 9.50 15.82
C HIS A 149 4.03 8.31 16.47
N THR A 150 3.63 7.95 17.70
CA THR A 150 4.16 6.76 18.39
C THR A 150 3.15 5.62 18.28
N VAL A 151 3.52 4.55 17.57
CA VAL A 151 2.74 3.32 17.50
C VAL A 151 3.24 2.39 18.61
N TYR A 152 2.38 2.09 19.58
CA TYR A 152 2.64 1.12 20.64
C TYR A 152 2.02 -0.22 20.23
N GLY A 153 2.86 -1.26 20.12
CA GLY A 153 2.39 -2.64 19.97
C GLY A 153 2.45 -3.36 21.32
N TRP A 154 1.35 -3.98 21.73
CA TRP A 154 1.31 -4.89 22.87
C TRP A 154 1.08 -6.31 22.35
N ARG A 155 1.94 -7.26 22.72
CA ARG A 155 1.63 -8.69 22.64
C ARG A 155 1.08 -9.10 24.01
N ASN A 156 -0.17 -9.57 24.05
CA ASN A 156 -0.63 -10.39 25.18
C ASN A 156 -0.22 -11.84 24.88
N PHE A 157 0.47 -12.45 25.84
CA PHE A 157 0.80 -13.87 25.87
C PHE A 157 -0.42 -14.70 26.26
#